data_AF-A0A3C2CHF7-F1
#
_entry.id   AF-A0A3C2CHF7-F1
#
_cell.length_a   1.000
_cell.length_b   1.000
_cell.length_c   1.000
_cell.angle_alpha   90.00
_cell.angle_beta   90.00
_cell.angle_gamma   90.00
#
_symmetry.space_group_name_H-M   'P 1'
#
loop_
_entity.id
_entity.type
_entity.pdbx_description
1 polymer ?
#
loop_
_entity_poly.entity_id
_entity_poly.type
_entity_poly.pdbx_seq_one_letter_code
_entity_poly.pdbx_strand_id
1 'polypeptide(L)'
;MLILFAQPEACLKLVDEKGKTLKPDGDKFTHVDENGKALMVDVGNKEDTNRSATASGRVFMGPETIDALKKQELQKGDVLGVARVAGIQAAKRTSDLIPLCHP
;
A
#
# COMPACT_ATOMS: atom_id res chain seq x y z
N MET A 1 5.29 -22.61 22.05
CA MET A 1 6.06 -22.69 20.79
C MET A 1 5.12 -23.19 19.69
N LEU A 2 4.37 -22.27 19.07
CA LEU A 2 3.53 -22.58 17.91
C LEU A 2 3.78 -21.47 16.88
N ILE A 3 4.65 -21.79 15.92
CA ILE A 3 4.96 -20.95 14.77
C ILE A 3 3.79 -21.15 13.80
N LEU A 4 2.85 -20.21 13.75
CA LEU A 4 1.90 -20.16 12.65
C LEU A 4 2.56 -19.44 11.48
N PHE A 5 2.82 -20.23 10.45
CA PHE A 5 3.19 -19.88 9.08
C PHE A 5 2.71 -18.49 8.64
N ALA A 6 3.63 -17.55 8.56
CA ALA A 6 3.52 -16.42 7.66
C ALA A 6 3.78 -16.95 6.24
N GLN A 7 2.74 -17.08 5.43
CA GLN A 7 2.93 -17.25 3.99
C GLN A 7 3.47 -15.93 3.40
N PRO A 8 4.63 -15.93 2.73
CA PRO A 8 5.25 -14.73 2.17
C PRO A 8 4.59 -14.22 0.86
N GLU A 9 3.62 -14.93 0.29
CA GLU A 9 3.12 -14.71 -1.08
C GLU A 9 1.86 -13.82 -1.22
N ALA A 10 1.38 -13.19 -0.15
CA ALA A 10 0.04 -12.56 -0.15
C ALA A 10 0.02 -11.09 0.30
N CYS A 11 0.90 -10.22 -0.23
CA CYS A 11 0.90 -8.80 0.14
C CYS A 11 0.16 -7.86 -0.83
N LEU A 12 -0.10 -8.25 -2.08
CA LEU A 12 -0.95 -7.45 -2.99
C LEU A 12 -1.97 -8.36 -3.70
N LYS A 13 -3.19 -8.41 -3.16
CA LYS A 13 -4.36 -8.76 -3.97
C LYS A 13 -5.07 -7.44 -4.27
N LEU A 14 -5.01 -7.00 -5.52
CA LEU A 14 -5.87 -5.91 -5.98
C LEU A 14 -7.30 -6.45 -5.94
N VAL A 15 -8.08 -5.99 -4.97
CA VAL A 15 -9.49 -6.32 -4.81
C VAL A 15 -10.33 -5.09 -5.08
N ASP A 16 -11.38 -5.24 -5.88
CA ASP A 16 -12.38 -4.20 -6.08
C ASP A 16 -13.25 -4.02 -4.81
N GLU A 17 -14.15 -3.01 -4.81
CA GLU A 17 -15.09 -2.76 -3.71
C GLU A 17 -16.04 -3.93 -3.41
N LYS A 18 -16.09 -4.95 -4.29
CA LYS A 18 -16.90 -6.16 -4.17
C LYS A 18 -16.07 -7.39 -3.78
N GLY A 19 -14.79 -7.21 -3.43
CA GLY A 19 -13.90 -8.28 -3.00
C GLY A 19 -13.42 -9.19 -4.14
N LYS A 20 -13.58 -8.78 -5.40
CA LYS A 20 -13.12 -9.55 -6.56
C LYS A 20 -11.65 -9.28 -6.83
N THR A 21 -10.84 -10.34 -6.82
CA THR A 21 -9.42 -10.29 -7.21
C THR A 21 -9.30 -9.87 -8.68
N LEU A 22 -8.69 -8.72 -8.92
CA LEU A 22 -8.31 -8.23 -10.24
C LEU A 22 -7.01 -8.95 -10.65
N LYS A 23 -7.06 -9.68 -11.78
CA LYS A 23 -5.85 -10.21 -12.42
C LYS A 23 -5.21 -9.08 -13.25
N PRO A 24 -3.87 -8.96 -13.27
CA PRO A 24 -3.22 -8.05 -14.22
C PRO A 24 -3.49 -8.55 -15.64
N ASP A 25 -4.06 -7.69 -16.49
CA ASP A 25 -4.25 -7.99 -17.91
C ASP A 25 -2.90 -7.82 -18.64
N GLY A 26 -2.26 -8.96 -18.94
CA GLY A 26 -1.17 -9.08 -19.90
C GLY A 26 0.23 -9.28 -19.29
N ASP A 27 0.96 -10.26 -19.83
CA ASP A 27 2.37 -10.57 -19.53
C ASP A 27 3.38 -9.49 -20.00
N LYS A 28 2.92 -8.24 -20.19
CA LYS A 28 3.76 -7.13 -20.68
C LYS A 28 3.79 -6.00 -19.67
N PHE A 29 5.01 -5.63 -19.25
CA PHE A 29 5.24 -4.46 -18.41
C PHE A 29 4.81 -3.20 -19.16
N THR A 30 3.92 -2.41 -18.55
CA THR A 30 3.41 -1.17 -19.16
C THR A 30 4.29 0.05 -18.87
N HIS A 31 5.16 -0.02 -17.85
CA HIS A 31 5.99 1.09 -17.40
C HIS A 31 7.46 0.98 -17.85
N VAL A 32 7.75 0.03 -18.75
CA VAL A 32 9.10 -0.27 -19.24
C VAL A 32 9.03 -0.36 -20.77
N ASP A 33 9.92 0.34 -21.48
CA ASP A 33 10.03 0.27 -22.93
C ASP A 33 10.77 -1.00 -23.41
N GLU A 34 10.84 -1.22 -24.72
CA GLU A 34 11.51 -2.39 -25.33
C GLU A 34 13.03 -2.43 -25.05
N ASN A 35 13.61 -1.32 -24.59
CA ASN A 35 15.02 -1.18 -24.22
C ASN A 35 15.26 -1.24 -22.70
N GLY A 36 14.22 -1.47 -21.89
CA GLY A 36 14.31 -1.55 -20.43
C GLY A 36 14.26 -0.20 -19.71
N LYS A 37 13.93 0.90 -20.40
CA LYS A 37 13.84 2.24 -19.80
C LYS A 37 12.44 2.46 -19.21
N ALA A 38 12.41 3.07 -18.02
CA ALA A 38 11.17 3.47 -17.36
C ALA A 38 10.46 4.59 -18.13
N LEU A 39 9.16 4.41 -18.39
CA LEU A 39 8.32 5.39 -19.08
C LEU A 39 6.96 5.52 -18.38
N MET A 40 6.49 6.75 -18.19
CA MET A 40 5.15 7.01 -17.66
C MET A 40 4.11 6.80 -18.76
N VAL A 41 3.11 5.97 -18.49
CA VAL A 41 2.05 5.62 -19.47
C VAL A 41 1.11 6.81 -19.66
N ASP A 42 0.72 7.14 -20.89
CA ASP A 42 -0.33 8.13 -21.12
C ASP A 42 -1.72 7.58 -20.76
N VAL A 43 -2.48 8.33 -19.97
CA VAL A 43 -3.83 7.98 -19.51
C VAL A 43 -4.88 9.02 -19.92
N GLY A 44 -4.52 10.08 -20.66
CA GLY A 44 -5.41 11.20 -20.98
C GLY A 44 -6.63 10.84 -21.84
N ASN A 45 -6.56 9.74 -22.61
CA ASN A 45 -7.67 9.26 -23.44
C ASN A 45 -8.61 8.27 -22.74
N LYS A 46 -8.40 7.99 -21.44
CA LYS A 46 -9.25 7.07 -20.68
C LYS A 46 -10.44 7.81 -20.12
N GLU A 47 -11.62 7.17 -20.15
CA GLU A 47 -12.82 7.75 -19.54
C GLU A 47 -12.71 7.81 -18.02
N ASP A 48 -13.14 8.94 -17.46
CA ASP A 48 -13.22 9.15 -16.02
C ASP A 48 -14.26 8.20 -15.40
N THR A 49 -13.82 7.46 -14.40
CA THR A 49 -14.60 6.43 -13.73
C THR A 49 -14.32 6.49 -12.24
N ASN A 50 -15.31 6.15 -11.40
CA ASN A 50 -15.07 6.06 -9.96
C ASN A 50 -14.22 4.83 -9.65
N ARG A 51 -13.09 5.03 -8.97
CA ARG A 51 -12.09 3.98 -8.69
C ARG A 51 -11.77 3.97 -7.21
N SER A 52 -11.65 2.76 -6.67
CA SER A 52 -11.37 2.53 -5.25
C SER A 52 -10.43 1.34 -5.12
N ALA A 53 -9.48 1.43 -4.18
CA ALA A 53 -8.49 0.41 -3.90
C ALA A 53 -8.24 0.33 -2.39
N THR A 54 -8.15 -0.89 -1.85
CA THR A 54 -7.86 -1.14 -0.44
C THR A 54 -6.56 -1.90 -0.28
N ALA A 55 -5.68 -1.43 0.60
CA ALA A 55 -4.42 -2.08 0.95
C ALA A 55 -4.30 -2.26 2.47
N SER A 56 -3.57 -3.28 2.93
CA SER A 56 -3.35 -3.56 4.35
C SER A 56 -1.89 -3.93 4.61
N GLY A 57 -1.35 -3.52 5.76
CA GLY A 57 -0.01 -3.87 6.22
C GLY A 57 0.00 -4.26 7.69
N ARG A 58 1.09 -4.90 8.15
CA ARG A 58 1.29 -5.28 9.56
C ARG A 58 2.67 -4.86 10.04
N VAL A 59 2.74 -4.37 11.27
CA VAL A 59 4.00 -4.06 11.95
C VAL A 59 4.16 -5.03 13.11
N PHE A 60 5.21 -5.84 13.07
CA PHE A 60 5.56 -6.75 14.14
C PHE A 60 6.48 -6.04 15.14
N MET A 61 6.19 -6.22 16.43
CA MET A 61 6.95 -5.60 17.52
C MET A 61 6.97 -6.52 18.74
N GLY A 62 7.85 -6.22 19.71
CA GLY A 62 7.94 -6.99 20.94
C GLY A 62 6.68 -6.89 21.80
N PRO A 63 6.42 -7.89 22.66
CA PRO A 63 5.22 -7.93 23.51
C PRO A 63 5.14 -6.72 24.45
N GLU A 64 6.27 -6.31 25.03
CA GLU A 64 6.35 -5.14 25.92
C GLU A 64 5.91 -3.84 25.22
N THR A 65 6.22 -3.71 23.92
CA THR A 65 5.83 -2.53 23.12
C THR A 65 4.33 -2.51 22.86
N ILE A 66 3.72 -3.68 22.59
CA ILE A 66 2.26 -3.78 22.38
C ILE A 66 1.53 -3.42 23.68
N ASP A 67 2.03 -3.90 24.82
CA ASP A 67 1.41 -3.62 26.12
C ASP A 67 1.54 -2.14 26.48
N ALA A 68 2.71 -1.53 26.28
CA ALA A 68 2.90 -0.09 26.46
C ALA A 68 2.00 0.75 25.52
N LEU A 69 1.83 0.31 24.27
CA LEU A 69 0.93 0.96 23.30
C LEU A 69 -0.53 0.91 23.77
N LYS A 70 -1.00 -0.24 24.25
CA LYS A 70 -2.37 -0.42 24.78
C LYS A 70 -2.64 0.41 26.03
N LYS A 71 -1.63 0.52 26.91
CA LYS A 71 -1.71 1.32 28.14
C LYS A 71 -1.49 2.82 27.91
N GLN A 72 -1.17 3.23 26.67
CA GLN A 72 -0.82 4.61 26.32
C GLN A 72 0.39 5.15 27.12
N GLU A 73 1.31 4.27 27.54
CA GLU A 73 2.49 4.60 28.37
C GLU A 73 3.72 4.99 27.52
N LEU A 74 3.54 5.20 26.22
CA LEU A 74 4.63 5.56 25.33
C LEU A 74 5.03 7.02 25.53
N GLN A 75 6.32 7.24 25.80
CA GLN A 75 6.91 8.59 25.99
C GLN A 75 6.70 9.54 24.79
N LYS A 76 6.40 9.00 23.61
CA LYS A 76 6.19 9.75 22.36
C LYS A 76 4.75 10.21 22.13
N GLY A 77 3.82 9.93 23.04
CA GLY A 77 2.40 10.30 22.91
C GLY A 77 1.58 9.34 22.04
N ASP A 78 0.53 9.85 21.40
CA ASP A 78 -0.41 9.05 20.59
C ASP A 78 0.20 8.59 19.26
N VAL A 79 0.81 7.40 19.30
CA VAL A 79 1.47 6.80 18.13
C VAL A 79 0.47 6.39 17.04
N LEU A 80 -0.73 5.93 17.39
CA LEU A 80 -1.72 5.48 16.41
C LEU A 80 -2.39 6.66 15.70
N GLY A 81 -2.68 7.74 16.42
CA GLY A 81 -3.17 8.99 15.84
C GLY A 81 -2.17 9.58 14.85
N VAL A 82 -0.89 9.67 15.24
CA VAL A 82 0.19 10.15 14.36
C VAL A 82 0.32 9.24 13.13
N ALA A 83 0.30 7.92 13.30
CA ALA A 83 0.39 6.97 12.19
C ALA A 83 -0.76 7.14 11.17
N ARG A 84 -1.98 7.43 11.64
CA ARG A 84 -3.14 7.69 10.78
C ARG A 84 -2.96 8.93 9.93
N VAL A 85 -2.56 10.04 10.55
CA VAL A 85 -2.33 11.31 9.82
C VAL A 85 -1.19 11.14 8.83
N ALA A 86 -0.10 10.48 9.23
CA ALA A 86 1.02 10.17 8.34
C ALA A 86 0.58 9.35 7.12
N GLY A 87 -0.26 8.33 7.32
CA GLY A 87 -0.80 7.51 6.22
C GLY A 87 -1.64 8.30 5.22
N ILE A 88 -2.52 9.19 5.70
CA ILE A 88 -3.33 10.07 4.83
C ILE A 88 -2.44 11.02 4.03
N GLN A 89 -1.44 11.62 4.68
CA GLN A 89 -0.50 12.53 4.01
C GLN A 89 0.37 11.79 2.99
N ALA A 90 0.80 10.57 3.31
CA ALA A 90 1.55 9.72 2.38
C ALA A 90 0.71 9.36 1.14
N ALA A 91 -0.56 9.00 1.31
CA ALA A 91 -1.46 8.67 0.20
C ALA A 91 -1.59 9.83 -0.80
N LYS A 92 -1.72 11.07 -0.31
CA LYS A 92 -1.82 12.27 -1.16
C LYS A 92 -0.51 12.66 -1.84
N ARG A 93 0.63 12.23 -1.30
CA ARG A 93 1.97 12.47 -1.86
C ARG A 93 2.51 11.28 -2.65
N THR A 94 1.66 10.32 -3.01
CA THR A 94 2.10 9.10 -3.70
C THR A 94 2.80 9.42 -5.03
N SER A 95 2.31 10.40 -5.79
CA SER A 95 2.91 10.85 -7.06
C SER A 95 4.28 11.50 -6.86
N ASP A 96 4.50 12.21 -5.74
CA ASP A 96 5.82 12.76 -5.38
C ASP A 96 6.83 11.65 -5.02
N LEU A 97 6.34 10.54 -4.44
CA LEU A 97 7.16 9.47 -3.89
C LEU A 97 7.47 8.35 -4.90
N ILE A 98 6.54 8.07 -5.82
CA ILE A 98 6.64 6.98 -6.79
C ILE A 98 6.86 7.59 -8.19
N PRO A 99 8.07 7.48 -8.79
CA PRO A 99 8.47 8.27 -9.96
C PRO A 99 7.59 8.16 -11.23
N LEU A 100 6.79 7.11 -11.36
CA LEU A 100 5.95 6.86 -12.54
C LEU A 100 4.45 6.88 -12.22
N CYS A 101 4.05 7.30 -11.02
CA CYS A 101 2.65 7.51 -10.69
C CYS A 101 2.12 8.81 -11.30
N HIS A 102 0.89 8.78 -11.80
CA HIS A 102 0.18 9.96 -12.25
C HIS A 102 -0.21 10.86 -11.05
N PRO A 103 -0.16 12.20 -11.22
CA PRO A 103 -0.69 13.16 -10.25
C PRO A 103 -2.22 13.26 -10.24
#